data_AF-A0A4Q1ET53-F1
#
_entry.id   AF-A0A4Q1ET53-F1
#
_cell.length_a   1.000
_cell.length_b   1.000
_cell.length_c   1.000
_cell.angle_alpha   90.00
_cell.angle_beta   90.00
_cell.angle_gamma   90.00
#
_symmetry.space_group_name_H-M   'P 1'
#
loop_
_entity.id
_entity.type
_entity.pdbx_description
1 polymer ?
#
loop_
_entity_poly.entity_id
_entity_poly.type
_entity_poly.pdbx_seq_one_letter_code
_entity_poly.pdbx_strand_id
1 'polypeptide(L)'
;MKPKIRFKKATSPFYSELREEVNILLTDEVTKKAERLMIIKFLFYSLTFLLLYANLFNPYTAEKNWLVILNYIALGLTGILLAFNCAHDCVHNTFSKYKKLNRIIYYITFNLQGVNARLWRKRHIASHHVFPNVDGCDADIDDNIFCGYLRIIPKEEYMLISICMLPCCTAFILYTGL
;
A
#
# COMPACT_ATOMS: atom_id res chain seq x y z
N MET A 1 -27.54 9.61 -11.78
CA MET A 1 -26.92 9.92 -10.47
C MET A 1 -26.86 8.64 -9.65
N LYS A 2 -25.68 8.23 -9.17
CA LYS A 2 -25.59 7.08 -8.25
C LYS A 2 -26.30 7.42 -6.93
N PRO A 3 -27.01 6.46 -6.30
CA PRO A 3 -27.74 6.72 -5.05
C PRO A 3 -26.77 7.10 -3.92
N LYS A 4 -27.13 8.11 -3.13
CA LYS A 4 -26.31 8.55 -1.99
C LYS A 4 -26.43 7.52 -0.86
N ILE A 5 -25.42 6.66 -0.71
CA ILE A 5 -25.35 5.67 0.37
C ILE A 5 -25.28 6.40 1.72
N ARG A 6 -26.15 6.00 2.66
CA ARG A 6 -26.17 6.50 4.04
C ARG A 6 -26.12 5.32 4.99
N PHE A 7 -25.25 5.39 5.98
CA PHE A 7 -25.19 4.40 7.05
C PHE A 7 -26.23 4.71 8.13
N LYS A 8 -26.93 3.68 8.61
CA LYS A 8 -27.80 3.82 9.80
C LYS A 8 -26.93 4.11 11.01
N LYS A 9 -27.38 5.00 11.89
CA LYS A 9 -26.70 5.25 13.17
C LYS A 9 -26.76 3.95 13.99
N ALA A 10 -25.62 3.50 14.51
CA ALA A 10 -25.56 2.28 15.31
C ALA A 10 -26.42 2.45 16.58
N THR A 11 -27.46 1.63 16.72
CA THR A 11 -28.33 1.55 17.90
C THR A 11 -28.03 0.31 18.75
N SER A 12 -27.13 -0.56 18.29
CA SER A 12 -26.77 -1.82 18.95
C SER A 12 -25.68 -1.61 20.01
N PRO A 13 -25.75 -2.34 21.16
CA PRO A 13 -24.69 -2.35 22.17
C PRO A 13 -23.39 -3.01 21.68
N PHE A 14 -23.40 -3.65 20.50
CA PHE A 14 -22.25 -4.34 19.93
C PHE A 14 -20.96 -3.50 19.92
N TYR A 15 -21.03 -2.22 19.57
CA TYR A 15 -19.83 -1.37 19.53
C TYR A 15 -19.21 -1.17 20.91
N SER A 16 -20.04 -0.98 21.96
CA SER A 16 -19.54 -0.84 23.33
C SER A 16 -18.95 -2.14 23.85
N GLU A 17 -19.61 -3.27 23.61
CA GLU A 17 -19.14 -4.61 24.02
C GLU A 17 -17.81 -4.95 23.34
N LEU A 18 -17.72 -4.77 22.02
CA LEU A 18 -16.48 -4.98 21.26
C LEU A 18 -15.34 -4.11 21.77
N ARG A 19 -15.62 -2.85 22.12
CA ARG A 19 -14.61 -1.94 22.64
C ARG A 19 -14.08 -2.39 24.01
N GLU A 20 -14.95 -2.91 24.86
CA GLU A 20 -14.56 -3.44 26.16
C GLU A 20 -13.67 -4.68 26.00
N GLU A 21 -14.06 -5.63 25.16
CA GLU A 21 -13.25 -6.82 24.85
C GLU A 21 -11.88 -6.45 24.28
N VAL A 22 -11.82 -5.50 23.34
CA VAL A 22 -10.56 -5.02 22.75
C VAL A 22 -9.63 -4.42 23.81
N ASN A 23 -10.17 -3.65 24.77
CA ASN A 23 -9.36 -3.08 25.85
C ASN A 23 -8.80 -4.15 26.80
N ILE A 24 -9.54 -5.23 27.03
CA ILE A 24 -9.08 -6.37 27.84
C ILE A 24 -7.95 -7.11 27.13
N LEU A 25 -8.04 -7.29 25.81
CA LEU A 25 -7.07 -8.04 25.01
C LEU A 25 -5.79 -7.25 24.67
N LEU A 26 -5.90 -5.94 24.46
CA LEU A 26 -4.77 -5.08 24.10
C LEU A 26 -4.01 -4.58 25.32
N THR A 27 -3.32 -5.51 25.99
CA THR A 27 -2.43 -5.16 27.11
C THR A 27 -1.21 -4.35 26.63
N ASP A 28 -0.55 -3.67 27.57
CA ASP A 28 0.68 -2.92 27.30
C ASP A 28 1.78 -3.80 26.71
N GLU A 29 1.90 -5.05 27.15
CA GLU A 29 2.89 -5.99 26.64
C GLU A 29 2.62 -6.36 25.18
N VAL A 30 1.35 -6.63 24.85
CA VAL A 30 0.92 -6.93 23.47
C VAL A 30 1.20 -5.74 22.57
N THR A 31 0.84 -4.53 23.02
CA THR A 31 1.03 -3.29 22.24
C THR A 31 2.51 -2.99 22.01
N LYS A 32 3.36 -3.06 23.04
CA LYS A 32 4.82 -2.87 22.90
C LYS A 32 5.45 -3.90 21.98
N LYS A 33 5.02 -5.16 22.05
CA LYS A 33 5.49 -6.22 21.13
C LYS A 33 5.08 -5.89 19.69
N ALA A 34 3.86 -5.44 19.46
CA ALA A 34 3.38 -5.04 18.15
C ALA A 34 4.17 -3.85 17.59
N GLU A 35 4.38 -2.79 18.39
CA GLU A 35 5.22 -1.64 18.02
C GLU A 35 6.63 -2.07 17.58
N ARG A 36 7.27 -2.95 18.35
CA ARG A 36 8.60 -3.49 18.01
C ARG A 36 8.58 -4.27 16.69
N LEU A 37 7.57 -5.12 16.48
CA LEU A 37 7.43 -5.89 15.24
C LEU A 37 7.19 -4.98 14.02
N MET A 38 6.43 -3.89 14.18
CA MET A 38 6.22 -2.91 13.11
C MET A 38 7.53 -2.23 12.70
N ILE A 39 8.37 -1.84 13.68
CA ILE A 39 9.68 -1.26 13.40
C ILE A 39 10.60 -2.26 12.70
N ILE A 40 10.63 -3.52 13.15
CA ILE A 40 11.43 -4.59 12.52
C ILE A 40 10.99 -4.80 11.07
N LYS A 41 9.67 -4.91 10.81
CA LYS A 41 9.12 -5.05 9.45
C LYS A 41 9.52 -3.86 8.58
N PHE A 42 9.40 -2.64 9.11
CA PHE A 42 9.78 -1.44 8.37
C PHE A 42 11.25 -1.42 8.00
N LEU A 43 12.14 -1.71 8.95
CA LEU A 43 13.58 -1.75 8.70
C LEU A 43 13.93 -2.85 7.70
N PHE A 44 13.36 -4.04 7.86
CA PHE A 44 13.57 -5.16 6.95
C PHE A 44 13.15 -4.81 5.52
N TYR A 45 11.90 -4.41 5.30
CA TYR A 45 11.41 -4.10 3.95
C TYR A 45 12.11 -2.88 3.34
N SER A 46 12.41 -1.84 4.13
CA SER A 46 13.13 -0.66 3.64
C SER A 46 14.56 -1.01 3.23
N LEU A 47 15.28 -1.78 4.05
CA LEU A 47 16.64 -2.20 3.75
C LEU A 47 16.66 -3.11 2.52
N THR A 48 15.79 -4.11 2.46
CA THR A 48 15.68 -5.00 1.29
C THR A 48 15.34 -4.20 0.02
N PHE A 49 14.42 -3.25 0.08
CA PHE A 49 14.06 -2.40 -1.06
C PHE A 49 15.27 -1.59 -1.55
N LEU A 50 15.99 -0.93 -0.63
CA LEU A 50 17.18 -0.13 -0.98
C LEU A 50 18.31 -0.99 -1.55
N LEU A 51 18.55 -2.18 -0.99
CA LEU A 51 19.55 -3.12 -1.49
C LEU A 51 19.20 -3.63 -2.89
N LEU A 52 17.95 -4.02 -3.12
CA LEU A 52 17.49 -4.46 -4.43
C LEU A 52 17.55 -3.32 -5.46
N TYR A 53 17.24 -2.09 -5.06
CA TYR A 53 17.37 -0.91 -5.91
C TYR A 53 18.84 -0.64 -6.26
N ALA A 54 19.73 -0.66 -5.28
CA ALA A 54 21.17 -0.50 -5.51
C ALA A 54 21.76 -1.62 -6.40
N ASN A 55 21.27 -2.85 -6.23
CA ASN A 55 21.72 -4.00 -7.01
C ASN A 55 21.37 -3.92 -8.50
N LEU A 56 20.46 -3.04 -8.92
CA LEU A 56 20.22 -2.74 -10.33
C LEU A 56 21.45 -2.11 -11.01
N PHE A 57 22.29 -1.41 -10.26
CA PHE A 57 23.50 -0.76 -10.76
C PHE A 57 24.76 -1.63 -10.59
N ASN A 58 24.62 -2.86 -10.08
CA ASN A 58 25.72 -3.79 -9.94
C ASN A 58 26.08 -4.39 -11.32
N PRO A 59 27.31 -4.22 -11.84
CA PRO A 59 27.70 -4.75 -13.14
C PRO A 59 27.44 -6.25 -13.30
N TYR A 60 27.67 -7.03 -12.24
CA TYR A 60 27.43 -8.47 -12.26
C TYR A 60 25.96 -8.85 -12.51
N THR A 61 25.04 -8.06 -11.96
CA THR A 61 23.59 -8.20 -12.15
C THR A 61 23.21 -7.70 -13.54
N ALA A 62 23.71 -6.52 -13.94
CA ALA A 62 23.40 -5.86 -15.20
C ALA A 62 23.79 -6.68 -16.44
N GLU A 63 24.90 -7.43 -16.37
CA GLU A 63 25.35 -8.31 -17.46
C GLU A 63 24.42 -9.51 -17.72
N LYS A 64 23.60 -9.90 -16.72
CA LYS A 64 22.76 -11.11 -16.79
C LYS A 64 21.28 -10.72 -16.82
N ASN A 65 20.70 -10.67 -18.01
CA ASN A 65 19.31 -10.27 -18.22
C ASN A 65 18.31 -10.98 -17.28
N TRP A 66 18.49 -12.26 -17.01
CA TRP A 66 17.62 -13.02 -16.10
C TRP A 66 17.74 -12.58 -14.63
N LEU A 67 18.94 -12.19 -14.17
CA LEU A 67 19.15 -11.66 -12.81
C LEU A 67 18.50 -10.28 -12.68
N VAL A 68 18.60 -9.43 -13.71
CA VAL A 68 17.92 -8.13 -13.71
C VAL A 68 16.41 -8.30 -13.57
N ILE A 69 15.81 -9.21 -14.34
CA ILE A 69 14.37 -9.52 -14.27
C ILE A 69 13.98 -10.00 -12.87
N LEU A 70 14.71 -10.97 -12.31
CA LEU A 70 14.43 -11.49 -10.97
C LEU A 70 14.57 -10.39 -9.89
N ASN A 71 15.63 -9.58 -9.98
CA ASN A 71 15.86 -8.47 -9.05
C ASN A 71 14.73 -7.44 -9.14
N TYR A 72 14.24 -7.14 -10.34
CA TYR A 72 13.14 -6.22 -10.56
C TYR A 72 11.81 -6.73 -10.00
N ILE A 73 11.50 -8.02 -10.18
CA ILE A 73 10.32 -8.66 -9.56
C ILE A 73 10.42 -8.60 -8.03
N ALA A 74 11.58 -8.95 -7.48
CA ALA A 74 11.82 -8.89 -6.04
C ALA A 74 11.69 -7.45 -5.50
N LEU A 75 12.18 -6.46 -6.24
CA LEU A 75 12.07 -5.04 -5.88
C LEU A 75 10.60 -4.61 -5.84
N GLY A 76 9.81 -4.97 -6.85
CA GLY A 76 8.38 -4.68 -6.90
C GLY A 76 7.60 -5.32 -5.76
N LEU A 77 7.84 -6.61 -5.49
CA LEU A 77 7.21 -7.32 -4.36
C LEU A 77 7.57 -6.68 -3.02
N THR A 78 8.85 -6.34 -2.82
CA THR A 78 9.30 -5.67 -1.60
C THR A 78 8.67 -4.28 -1.46
N GLY A 79 8.53 -3.53 -2.55
CA GLY A 79 7.85 -2.23 -2.57
C GLY A 79 6.39 -2.33 -2.13
N ILE A 80 5.64 -3.29 -2.69
CA ILE A 80 4.26 -3.59 -2.30
C ILE A 80 4.18 -3.92 -0.80
N LEU A 81 5.07 -4.80 -0.31
CA LEU A 81 5.10 -5.17 1.11
C LEU A 81 5.41 -3.97 2.01
N LEU A 82 6.36 -3.11 1.63
CA LEU A 82 6.70 -1.89 2.35
C LEU A 82 5.54 -0.89 2.37
N ALA A 83 4.81 -0.77 1.26
CA ALA A 83 3.65 0.10 1.15
C ALA A 83 2.50 -0.37 2.06
N PHE A 84 2.09 -1.63 1.96
CA PHE A 84 0.92 -2.13 2.70
C PHE A 84 1.19 -2.49 4.16
N ASN A 85 2.41 -2.92 4.53
CA ASN A 85 2.73 -3.29 5.91
C ASN A 85 3.27 -2.11 6.75
N CYS A 86 3.62 -0.98 6.13
CA CYS A 86 4.24 0.14 6.86
C CYS A 86 3.69 1.51 6.45
N ALA A 87 3.76 1.88 5.16
CA ALA A 87 3.34 3.22 4.73
C ALA A 87 1.82 3.43 4.85
N HIS A 88 1.04 2.38 4.63
CA HIS A 88 -0.40 2.32 4.90
C HIS A 88 -0.71 2.72 6.35
N ASP A 89 -0.04 2.11 7.31
CA ASP A 89 -0.22 2.36 8.75
C ASP A 89 0.23 3.77 9.15
N CYS A 90 1.25 4.30 8.48
CA CYS A 90 1.64 5.70 8.62
C CYS A 90 0.52 6.66 8.21
N VAL A 91 -0.26 6.36 7.17
CA VAL A 91 -1.38 7.21 6.74
C VAL A 91 -2.49 7.26 7.81
N HIS A 92 -2.65 6.18 8.56
CA HIS A 92 -3.56 6.08 9.71
C HIS A 92 -3.01 6.70 11.01
N ASN A 93 -1.74 7.11 11.00
CA ASN A 93 -0.99 7.59 12.18
C ASN A 93 -0.84 6.54 13.30
N THR A 94 -0.83 5.26 12.95
CA THR A 94 -0.67 4.16 13.93
C THR A 94 0.78 3.69 14.06
N PHE A 95 1.64 3.98 13.07
CA PHE A 95 3.04 3.56 13.08
C PHE A 95 3.90 4.29 14.13
N SER A 96 3.68 5.59 14.34
CA SER A 96 4.38 6.40 15.33
C SER A 96 3.44 7.39 16.01
N LYS A 97 3.74 7.74 17.27
CA LYS A 97 3.05 8.80 18.02
C LYS A 97 3.20 10.18 17.34
N TYR A 98 4.27 10.39 16.57
CA TYR A 98 4.53 11.66 15.89
C TYR A 98 3.92 11.69 14.49
N LYS A 99 2.82 12.44 14.32
CA LYS A 99 2.14 12.62 13.02
C LYS A 99 3.06 13.12 11.90
N LYS A 100 4.08 13.94 12.23
CA LYS A 100 5.07 14.42 11.26
C LYS A 100 5.95 13.28 10.75
N LEU A 101 6.39 12.38 11.63
CA LEU A 101 7.22 11.24 11.25
C LEU A 101 6.44 10.29 10.34
N ASN A 102 5.21 9.93 10.71
CA ASN A 102 4.33 9.15 9.85
C ASN A 102 4.17 9.80 8.47
N ARG A 103 3.99 11.13 8.44
CA ARG A 103 3.86 11.87 7.20
C ARG A 103 5.08 11.73 6.30
N ILE A 104 6.27 11.93 6.86
CA ILE A 104 7.52 11.82 6.13
C ILE A 104 7.68 10.40 5.59
N ILE A 105 7.50 9.38 6.43
CA ILE A 105 7.66 7.97 6.03
C ILE A 105 6.72 7.62 4.88
N TYR A 106 5.41 7.90 4.99
CA TYR A 106 4.51 7.53 3.89
C TYR A 106 4.81 8.30 2.60
N TYR A 107 5.13 9.60 2.67
CA TYR A 107 5.42 10.38 1.45
C TYR A 107 6.68 9.87 0.76
N ILE A 108 7.74 9.59 1.52
CA ILE A 108 8.98 9.03 0.97
C ILE A 108 8.70 7.67 0.35
N THR A 109 8.07 6.74 1.09
CA THR A 109 7.83 5.38 0.63
C THR A 109 6.99 5.32 -0.65
N PHE A 110 5.88 6.07 -0.73
CA PHE A 110 5.02 6.05 -1.92
C PHE A 110 5.66 6.77 -3.11
N ASN A 111 6.27 7.94 -2.90
CA ASN A 111 6.88 8.69 -4.02
C ASN A 111 8.12 7.97 -4.58
N LEU A 112 8.94 7.30 -3.75
CA LEU A 112 10.07 6.49 -4.22
C LEU A 112 9.62 5.35 -5.14
N GLN A 113 8.40 4.87 -4.97
CA GLN A 113 7.81 3.82 -5.80
C GLN A 113 7.04 4.39 -7.00
N GLY A 114 7.13 5.70 -7.27
CA GLY A 114 6.41 6.35 -8.37
C GLY A 114 4.92 6.58 -8.11
N VAL A 115 4.44 6.30 -6.89
CA VAL A 115 3.03 6.48 -6.52
C VAL A 115 2.83 7.86 -5.93
N ASN A 116 1.88 8.63 -6.46
CA ASN A 116 1.54 9.94 -5.89
C ASN A 116 0.92 9.76 -4.49
N ALA A 117 1.74 9.99 -3.46
CA ALA A 117 1.36 9.77 -2.06
C ALA A 117 0.12 10.60 -1.63
N ARG A 118 -0.06 11.81 -2.18
CA ARG A 118 -1.21 12.67 -1.88
C ARG A 118 -2.49 12.08 -2.47
N LEU A 119 -2.44 11.64 -3.73
CA LEU A 119 -3.58 11.03 -4.41
C LEU A 119 -3.96 9.71 -3.76
N TRP A 120 -2.98 8.85 -3.49
CA TRP A 120 -3.19 7.58 -2.80
C TRP A 120 -3.87 7.79 -1.45
N ARG A 121 -3.34 8.72 -0.63
CA ARG A 121 -3.97 9.05 0.66
C ARG A 121 -5.41 9.53 0.53
N LYS A 122 -5.72 10.34 -0.48
CA LYS A 122 -7.08 10.85 -0.72
C LYS A 122 -8.02 9.69 -1.07
N ARG A 123 -7.62 8.81 -1.98
CA ARG A 123 -8.41 7.64 -2.39
C ARG A 123 -8.60 6.66 -1.23
N HIS A 124 -7.53 6.35 -0.52
CA HIS A 124 -7.55 5.46 0.62
C HIS A 124 -8.50 5.94 1.73
N ILE A 125 -8.32 7.18 2.21
CA ILE A 125 -9.10 7.67 3.36
C ILE A 125 -10.53 8.05 2.96
N ALA A 126 -10.71 8.77 1.84
CA ALA A 126 -12.00 9.38 1.51
C ALA A 126 -12.92 8.48 0.69
N SER A 127 -12.40 7.37 0.17
CA SER A 127 -13.13 6.42 -0.68
C SER A 127 -13.06 5.01 -0.07
N HIS A 128 -11.88 4.38 -0.04
CA HIS A 128 -11.75 2.99 0.40
C HIS A 128 -12.17 2.75 1.86
N HIS A 129 -11.75 3.59 2.80
CA HIS A 129 -12.16 3.45 4.21
C HIS A 129 -13.63 3.80 4.48
N VAL A 130 -14.28 4.52 3.57
CA VAL A 130 -15.70 4.88 3.71
C VAL A 130 -16.59 3.80 3.09
N PHE A 131 -16.18 3.24 1.95
CA PHE A 131 -16.98 2.30 1.16
C PHE A 131 -16.13 1.14 0.62
N PRO A 132 -15.45 0.36 1.47
CA PRO A 132 -14.50 -0.64 1.00
C PRO A 132 -15.19 -1.67 0.11
N ASN A 133 -14.67 -1.89 -1.10
CA ASN A 133 -15.20 -2.83 -2.08
C ASN A 133 -16.65 -2.56 -2.53
N VAL A 134 -17.15 -1.33 -2.40
CA VAL A 134 -18.48 -0.95 -2.91
C VAL A 134 -18.36 -0.33 -4.29
N ASP A 135 -19.02 -0.96 -5.26
CA ASP A 135 -18.99 -0.51 -6.65
C ASP A 135 -19.47 0.93 -6.80
N GLY A 136 -18.70 1.71 -7.53
CA GLY A 136 -18.97 3.10 -7.82
C GLY A 136 -18.68 4.08 -6.69
N CYS A 137 -18.17 3.59 -5.57
CA CYS A 137 -17.85 4.37 -4.37
C CYS A 137 -16.40 4.19 -3.92
N ASP A 138 -15.77 3.07 -4.28
CA ASP A 138 -14.37 2.79 -4.00
C ASP A 138 -13.52 2.91 -5.27
N ALA A 139 -12.83 4.05 -5.38
CA ALA A 139 -11.92 4.36 -6.46
C ALA A 139 -10.83 3.30 -6.68
N ASP A 140 -10.49 2.51 -5.65
CA ASP A 140 -9.45 1.47 -5.74
C ASP A 140 -9.93 0.20 -6.45
N ILE A 141 -11.25 0.01 -6.59
CA ILE A 141 -11.85 -1.07 -7.41
C ILE A 141 -12.51 -0.56 -8.70
N ASP A 142 -12.95 0.70 -8.74
CA ASP A 142 -13.81 1.21 -9.80
C ASP A 142 -13.15 1.23 -11.18
N ASP A 143 -11.81 1.39 -11.22
CA ASP A 143 -11.01 1.54 -12.44
C ASP A 143 -9.99 0.40 -12.63
N ASN A 144 -10.12 -0.72 -11.93
CA ASN A 144 -9.11 -1.79 -11.96
C ASN A 144 -9.52 -2.94 -12.90
N ILE A 145 -8.78 -3.11 -14.01
CA ILE A 145 -8.94 -4.21 -14.98
C ILE A 145 -8.86 -5.58 -14.30
N PHE A 146 -8.06 -5.71 -13.23
CA PHE A 146 -7.92 -6.97 -12.48
C PHE A 146 -9.07 -7.26 -11.51
N CYS A 147 -9.91 -6.27 -11.16
CA CYS A 147 -11.08 -6.51 -10.30
C CYS A 147 -12.14 -7.38 -11.00
N GLY A 148 -12.21 -7.33 -12.34
CA GLY A 148 -13.02 -8.27 -13.13
C GLY A 148 -12.49 -9.71 -13.07
N TYR A 149 -11.16 -9.90 -13.00
CA TYR A 149 -10.53 -11.23 -12.90
C TYR A 149 -10.57 -11.81 -11.47
N LEU A 150 -10.48 -10.98 -10.43
CA LEU A 150 -10.63 -11.40 -9.03
C LEU A 150 -12.08 -11.68 -8.60
N ARG A 151 -13.04 -11.56 -9.52
CA ARG A 151 -14.46 -11.93 -9.34
C ARG A 151 -15.09 -11.32 -8.08
N ILE A 152 -14.76 -10.06 -7.79
CA ILE A 152 -15.44 -9.31 -6.71
C ILE A 152 -16.77 -8.74 -7.25
N ILE A 153 -16.81 -8.29 -8.52
CA ILE A 153 -18.00 -7.77 -9.20
C ILE A 153 -17.88 -8.09 -10.72
N PRO A 154 -18.94 -8.55 -11.41
CA PRO A 154 -18.92 -8.67 -12.86
C PRO A 154 -19.02 -7.27 -13.51
N LYS A 155 -17.98 -6.83 -14.25
CA LYS A 155 -17.98 -5.60 -15.06
C LYS A 155 -17.54 -5.92 -16.50
N GLU A 156 -18.23 -5.33 -17.48
CA GLU A 156 -18.02 -5.55 -18.93
C GLU A 156 -17.20 -4.48 -19.65
N GLU A 157 -16.80 -3.37 -19.03
CA GLU A 157 -16.11 -2.29 -19.73
C GLU A 157 -14.77 -1.93 -19.07
N TYR A 158 -13.69 -2.01 -19.85
CA TYR A 158 -12.32 -1.85 -19.40
C TYR A 158 -11.76 -0.49 -19.85
N MET A 159 -11.20 0.28 -18.91
CA MET A 159 -10.36 1.43 -19.21
C MET A 159 -8.97 1.21 -18.61
N LEU A 160 -7.94 1.29 -19.44
CA LEU A 160 -6.53 1.16 -19.03
C LEU A 160 -6.10 2.37 -18.21
N ILE A 161 -5.97 2.20 -16.89
CA ILE A 161 -5.22 3.14 -16.04
C ILE A 161 -3.93 2.47 -15.56
N SER A 162 -2.82 3.07 -15.99
CA SER A 162 -1.43 2.74 -15.71
C SER A 162 -1.17 2.23 -14.29
N ILE A 163 -0.66 1.00 -14.23
CA ILE A 163 0.13 0.51 -13.10
C ILE A 163 1.25 1.55 -12.86
N CYS A 164 1.24 2.19 -11.69
CA CYS A 164 2.22 3.20 -11.24
C CYS A 164 3.67 2.66 -11.10
N MET A 165 4.00 1.53 -11.73
CA MET A 165 5.36 1.00 -11.88
C MET A 165 6.07 1.57 -13.13
N LEU A 166 5.39 2.40 -13.92
CA LEU A 166 5.94 3.01 -15.13
C LEU A 166 7.27 3.78 -14.93
N PRO A 167 7.51 4.55 -13.84
CA PRO A 167 8.78 5.27 -13.72
C PRO A 167 9.99 4.34 -13.55
N CYS A 168 9.82 3.15 -12.96
CA CYS A 168 10.89 2.15 -12.88
C CYS A 168 11.10 1.45 -14.24
N CYS A 169 10.05 1.26 -15.04
CA CYS A 169 10.17 0.72 -16.40
C CYS A 169 10.88 1.70 -17.34
N THR A 170 10.66 3.02 -17.19
CA THR A 170 11.37 4.03 -18.00
C THR A 170 12.86 4.07 -17.68
N ALA A 171 13.26 3.83 -16.44
CA ALA A 171 14.68 3.73 -16.07
C ALA A 171 15.33 2.47 -16.67
N PHE A 172 14.60 1.35 -16.74
CA PHE A 172 15.05 0.12 -17.39
C PHE A 172 15.24 0.30 -18.91
N ILE A 173 14.31 0.98 -19.59
CA ILE A 173 14.39 1.26 -21.03
C ILE A 173 15.56 2.22 -21.33
N LEU A 174 15.71 3.29 -20.56
CA LEU A 174 16.80 4.26 -20.73
C LEU A 174 18.19 3.67 -20.43
N TYR A 175 18.30 2.68 -19.54
CA TYR A 175 19.58 2.07 -19.18
C TYR A 175 19.97 0.89 -20.08
N THR A 176 18.98 0.17 -20.66
CA THR A 176 19.24 -0.97 -21.55
C THR A 176 19.31 -0.60 -23.03
N GLY A 177 19.01 0.66 -23.39
CA GLY A 177 19.15 1.16 -24.77
C GLY A 177 18.15 0.54 -25.75
N LEU A 178 17.00 0.07 -25.26
CA LEU A 178 15.87 -0.41 -26.06
C LEU A 178 14.90 0.73 -26.42
#